data_AF-A0A917KAY3-F1
#
_entry.id   AF-A0A917KAY3-F1
#
_cell.length_a   1.000
_cell.length_b   1.000
_cell.length_c   1.000
_cell.angle_alpha   90.00
_cell.angle_beta   90.00
_cell.angle_gamma   90.00
#
_symmetry.space_group_name_H-M   'P 1'
#
loop_
_entity.id
_entity.type
_entity.pdbx_description
1 polymer ?
#
loop_
_entity_poly.entity_id
_entity_poly.type
_entity_poly.pdbx_seq_one_letter_code
_entity_poly.pdbx_strand_id
1 'polypeptide(L)'
;MSCPKLWIFTVEHRDNVTTSGPRKPTIYPIAGTDEYVAVQERAFLLRLPGEGKTSAAEDAFGRVHALQRRIRQGIHVLSRFLRLSELADPEDRKRALESLSKTVEGTQDWTSLFREEMASLQDRVGEEAALWRDHVIEAHRRMERWLGQAVREWKAVRKQAGKVPVRRGAGGLSLRRIRQLERDRTTLISWSNHAREPGQVVRMARGSQVAQRLTARLNHLKEDRIKKLADLLVMTALGYVYDDTQPAGNRWHRRYPPCHVILMEDLSRYRFQSDRPPSENNQLMSWSHRGILQTLKMQADIHQIIVGTVFPAFSSRFDAQTGAPGVRCRPVTKQDIEKAARGEGWLAPELERLNWTLEKMRPNDLVPTGDGEILVSPAKWDRAKGVKVVHADLNAAQNLQRRFWGGDEASTFRVSCDVVDMDGKRYAVPKTDSFFKVFGIGVFESTDEEGVYRWVPGRKIEKKGLRRGKLSGEDADENEWLEEARELQGKAVTLFRDPSGQIYGGRWLTAKLFWGWVERLVAARLRDRSWEPEAAVSERGK
;
A
#
# COMPACT_ATOMS: atom_id res chain seq x y z
N MET A 1 3.25 -4.72 5.59
CA MET A 1 1.93 -4.09 5.91
C MET A 1 1.50 -4.31 7.38
N SER A 2 1.64 -3.40 8.33
CA SER A 2 2.47 -2.21 8.49
C SER A 2 2.37 -1.91 10.00
N CYS A 3 3.28 -2.48 10.78
CA CYS A 3 3.56 -2.05 12.16
C CYS A 3 3.75 -0.53 12.16
N PRO A 4 3.24 0.27 13.11
CA PRO A 4 3.62 1.68 13.18
C PRO A 4 5.13 1.87 13.20
N LYS A 5 5.57 2.95 12.54
CA LYS A 5 6.98 3.34 12.41
C LYS A 5 7.12 4.62 13.20
N LEU A 6 7.95 4.57 14.22
CA LEU A 6 8.09 5.68 15.14
C LEU A 6 9.44 6.33 14.96
N TRP A 7 9.42 7.65 15.01
CA TRP A 7 10.59 8.51 15.07
C TRP A 7 10.37 9.51 16.18
N ILE A 8 11.35 9.59 17.08
CA ILE A 8 11.29 10.44 18.25
C ILE A 8 12.44 11.44 18.15
N PHE A 9 12.07 12.70 18.36
CA PHE A 9 12.94 13.85 18.26
C PHE A 9 12.85 14.65 19.55
N THR A 10 13.99 15.22 19.94
CA THR A 10 14.11 16.12 21.09
C THR A 10 14.53 17.49 20.58
N VAL A 11 14.01 18.54 21.20
CA VAL A 11 14.42 19.92 20.90
C VAL A 11 15.65 20.22 21.75
N GLU A 12 16.75 20.58 21.09
CA GLU A 12 18.00 20.92 21.75
C GLU A 12 18.55 22.25 21.23
N HIS A 13 19.29 22.95 22.08
CA HIS A 13 20.07 24.10 21.63
C HIS A 13 21.18 23.60 20.68
N ARG A 14 21.39 24.31 19.57
CA ARG A 14 22.28 23.90 18.48
C ARG A 14 23.71 23.62 18.93
N ASP A 15 24.19 24.36 19.93
CA ASP A 15 25.54 24.19 20.48
C ASP A 15 25.68 22.95 21.38
N ASN A 16 24.58 22.43 21.90
CA ASN A 16 24.57 21.26 22.79
C ASN A 16 24.50 19.93 22.04
N VAL A 17 24.34 19.98 20.70
CA VAL A 17 24.20 18.78 19.88
C VAL A 17 25.54 18.05 19.81
N THR A 18 25.73 17.12 20.74
CA THR A 18 26.93 16.29 20.82
C THR A 18 26.76 15.05 19.95
N THR A 19 27.75 14.76 19.13
CA THR A 19 27.79 13.52 18.34
C THR A 19 28.35 12.38 19.19
N SER A 20 27.61 11.92 20.20
CA SER A 20 28.01 10.73 20.95
C SER A 20 27.66 9.47 20.15
N GLY A 21 28.51 9.14 19.16
CA GLY A 21 28.39 7.92 18.36
C GLY A 21 29.07 8.01 16.98
N PRO A 22 29.22 6.87 16.27
CA PRO A 22 29.89 6.82 14.97
C PRO A 22 29.09 7.47 13.82
N ARG A 23 27.84 7.89 14.06
CA ARG A 23 26.97 8.54 13.07
C ARG A 23 26.53 9.91 13.58
N LYS A 24 26.60 10.92 12.71
CA LYS A 24 25.97 12.22 12.98
C LYS A 24 24.45 12.03 13.14
N PRO A 25 23.83 12.58 14.19
CA PRO A 25 22.39 12.47 14.37
C PRO A 25 21.68 13.19 13.23
N THR A 26 20.47 12.75 12.89
CA THR A 26 19.63 13.54 11.97
C THR A 26 19.10 14.74 12.72
N ILE A 27 19.25 15.93 12.14
CA ILE A 27 18.83 17.19 12.74
C ILE A 27 17.92 17.92 11.75
N TYR A 28 16.84 18.52 12.26
CA TYR A 28 15.99 19.44 11.50
C TYR A 28 16.02 20.84 12.11
N PRO A 29 16.14 21.90 11.28
CA PRO A 29 15.93 23.26 11.74
C PRO A 29 14.47 23.46 12.14
N ILE A 30 14.24 24.31 13.14
CA ILE A 30 12.90 24.68 13.61
C ILE A 30 12.55 26.04 13.01
N ALA A 31 11.45 26.12 12.27
CA ALA A 31 11.02 27.35 11.65
C ALA A 31 10.77 28.45 12.71
N GLY A 32 11.39 29.61 12.51
CA GLY A 32 11.29 30.75 13.42
C GLY A 32 12.39 30.83 14.50
N THR A 33 13.35 29.90 14.54
CA THR A 33 14.52 29.99 15.42
C THR A 33 15.76 29.35 14.79
N ASP A 34 16.92 29.98 14.98
CA ASP A 34 18.22 29.44 14.56
C ASP A 34 19.00 28.79 15.72
N GLU A 35 18.55 29.01 16.96
CA GLU A 35 19.19 28.56 18.20
C GLU A 35 18.81 27.12 18.53
N TYR A 36 17.59 26.70 18.20
CA TYR A 36 17.07 25.38 18.52
C TYR A 36 16.91 24.50 17.28
N VAL A 37 17.19 23.21 17.47
CA VAL A 37 17.06 22.20 16.45
C VAL A 37 16.36 20.95 16.99
N ALA A 38 15.66 20.25 16.11
CA ALA A 38 15.06 18.96 16.43
C ALA A 38 16.07 17.84 16.12
N VAL A 39 16.57 17.17 17.15
CA VAL A 39 17.58 16.11 17.05
C VAL A 39 16.90 14.75 17.14
N GLN A 40 17.21 13.85 16.22
CA GLN A 40 16.71 12.48 16.24
C GLN A 40 17.32 11.71 17.43
N GLU A 41 16.45 11.19 18.30
CA GLU A 41 16.86 10.33 19.42
C GLU A 41 16.78 8.85 19.03
N ARG A 42 15.61 8.41 18.52
CA ARG A 42 15.34 6.98 18.26
C ARG A 42 14.37 6.78 17.10
N ALA A 43 14.55 5.67 16.40
CA ALA A 43 13.66 5.22 15.32
C ALA A 43 13.50 3.70 15.38
N PHE A 44 12.26 3.21 15.37
CA PHE A 44 11.98 1.77 15.46
C PHE A 44 10.59 1.39 14.95
N LEU A 45 10.36 0.08 14.82
CA LEU A 45 9.10 -0.51 14.40
C LEU A 45 8.31 -0.96 15.63
N LEU A 46 7.11 -0.42 15.82
CA LEU A 46 6.19 -0.86 16.87
C LEU A 46 5.35 -2.02 16.35
N ARG A 47 5.68 -3.26 16.70
CA ARG A 47 4.99 -4.44 16.17
C ARG A 47 3.90 -4.91 17.12
N LEU A 48 2.70 -5.15 16.58
CA LEU A 48 1.69 -5.90 17.30
C LEU A 48 1.99 -7.41 17.25
N PRO A 49 1.46 -8.19 18.21
CA PRO A 49 1.58 -9.65 18.18
C PRO A 49 1.16 -10.22 16.82
N GLY A 50 2.02 -11.04 16.21
CA GLY A 50 1.80 -11.69 14.91
C GLY A 50 2.18 -10.87 13.67
N GLU A 51 2.76 -9.68 13.84
CA GLU A 51 3.33 -8.89 12.73
C GLU A 51 4.83 -9.17 12.48
N GLY A 52 5.47 -9.98 13.31
CA GLY A 52 6.81 -10.51 13.06
C GLY A 52 6.80 -11.59 11.96
N LYS A 53 7.88 -11.69 11.19
CA LYS A 53 8.11 -12.79 10.24
C LYS A 53 8.62 -14.01 11.01
N THR A 54 7.76 -14.99 11.27
CA THR A 54 8.18 -16.31 11.77
C THR A 54 7.70 -17.38 10.79
N SER A 55 8.64 -18.13 10.22
CA SER A 55 8.39 -19.18 9.22
C SER A 55 7.37 -20.22 9.72
N ALA A 56 7.52 -20.65 10.98
CA ALA A 56 6.62 -21.63 11.59
C ALA A 56 5.14 -21.19 11.66
N ALA A 57 4.87 -19.88 11.78
CA ALA A 57 3.50 -19.35 11.78
C ALA A 57 2.91 -19.24 10.37
N GLU A 58 3.75 -19.12 9.34
CA GLU A 58 3.36 -19.12 7.93
C GLU A 58 2.99 -20.52 7.45
N ASP A 59 3.74 -21.52 7.89
CA ASP A 59 3.50 -22.93 7.56
C ASP A 59 2.18 -23.46 8.15
N ALA A 60 1.86 -23.07 9.39
CA ALA A 60 0.65 -23.52 10.09
C ALA A 60 -0.66 -23.15 9.38
N PHE A 61 -0.69 -22.01 8.68
CA PHE A 61 -1.84 -21.58 7.88
C PHE A 61 -1.68 -21.81 6.38
N GLY A 62 -0.49 -22.21 5.91
CA GLY A 62 -0.24 -22.55 4.50
C GLY A 62 -1.23 -23.58 3.97
N ARG A 63 -1.46 -24.68 4.71
CA ARG A 63 -2.45 -25.71 4.33
C ARG A 63 -3.89 -25.17 4.32
N VAL A 64 -4.27 -24.36 5.30
CA VAL A 64 -5.60 -23.73 5.35
C VAL A 64 -5.83 -22.85 4.12
N HIS A 65 -4.80 -22.07 3.73
CA HIS A 65 -4.86 -21.20 2.57
C HIS A 65 -4.86 -21.97 1.25
N ALA A 66 -4.09 -23.05 1.14
CA ALA A 66 -4.10 -23.92 -0.04
C ALA A 66 -5.50 -24.51 -0.26
N LEU A 67 -6.09 -25.13 0.78
CA LEU A 67 -7.45 -25.68 0.71
C LEU A 67 -8.50 -24.60 0.41
N GLN A 68 -8.37 -23.41 0.99
CA GLN A 68 -9.27 -22.29 0.70
C GLN A 68 -9.20 -21.83 -0.76
N ARG A 69 -7.99 -21.73 -1.34
CA ARG A 69 -7.79 -21.40 -2.76
C ARG A 69 -8.41 -22.45 -3.66
N ARG A 70 -8.12 -23.73 -3.36
CA ARG A 70 -8.72 -24.89 -4.02
C ARG A 70 -10.24 -24.81 -4.04
N ILE A 71 -10.88 -24.54 -2.89
CA ILE A 71 -12.35 -24.41 -2.81
C ILE A 71 -12.86 -23.27 -3.69
N ARG A 72 -12.24 -22.09 -3.64
CA ARG A 72 -12.69 -20.94 -4.44
C ARG A 72 -12.57 -21.19 -5.95
N GLN A 73 -11.49 -21.86 -6.38
CA GLN A 73 -11.34 -22.30 -7.76
C GLN A 73 -12.45 -23.29 -8.14
N GLY A 74 -12.74 -24.27 -7.27
CA GLY A 74 -13.84 -25.22 -7.49
C GLY A 74 -15.20 -24.55 -7.64
N ILE A 75 -15.53 -23.56 -6.79
CA ILE A 75 -16.78 -22.78 -6.90
C ILE A 75 -16.86 -22.06 -8.25
N HIS A 76 -15.74 -21.47 -8.70
CA HIS A 76 -15.68 -20.79 -9.99
C HIS A 76 -15.91 -21.74 -11.17
N VAL A 77 -15.31 -22.93 -11.12
CA VAL A 77 -15.52 -23.97 -12.13
C VAL A 77 -16.97 -24.45 -12.13
N LEU A 78 -17.56 -24.76 -10.97
CA LEU A 78 -18.98 -25.14 -10.87
C LEU A 78 -19.90 -24.09 -11.49
N SER A 79 -19.67 -22.82 -11.20
CA SER A 79 -20.48 -21.73 -11.76
C SER A 79 -20.37 -21.63 -13.28
N ARG A 80 -19.21 -21.95 -13.88
CA ARG A 80 -19.05 -22.00 -15.34
C ARG A 80 -19.68 -23.25 -15.93
N PHE A 81 -19.52 -24.39 -15.25
CA PHE A 81 -20.07 -25.67 -15.67
C PHE A 81 -21.60 -25.60 -15.78
N LEU A 82 -22.26 -24.98 -14.80
CA LEU A 82 -23.72 -24.82 -14.81
C LEU A 82 -24.23 -24.00 -16.00
N ARG A 83 -23.44 -23.06 -16.53
CA ARG A 83 -23.80 -22.26 -17.71
C ARG A 83 -23.84 -23.07 -19.00
N LEU A 84 -23.17 -24.23 -19.05
CA LEU A 84 -23.21 -25.12 -20.20
C LEU A 84 -24.63 -25.61 -20.50
N SER A 85 -25.46 -25.74 -19.47
CA SER A 85 -26.85 -26.19 -19.61
C SER A 85 -27.78 -25.22 -20.34
N GLU A 86 -27.36 -23.96 -20.55
CA GLU A 86 -28.12 -22.94 -21.29
C GLU A 86 -27.80 -22.96 -22.80
N LEU A 87 -26.79 -23.74 -23.23
CA LEU A 87 -26.36 -23.80 -24.62
C LEU A 87 -27.21 -24.80 -25.42
N ALA A 88 -27.96 -24.27 -26.39
CA ALA A 88 -28.79 -25.08 -27.28
C ALA A 88 -27.98 -25.72 -28.43
N ASP A 89 -27.00 -24.99 -28.97
CA ASP A 89 -26.24 -25.40 -30.16
C ASP A 89 -25.05 -26.32 -29.82
N PRO A 90 -24.88 -27.47 -30.49
CA PRO A 90 -23.76 -28.39 -30.29
C PRO A 90 -22.36 -27.77 -30.49
N GLU A 91 -22.18 -26.87 -31.45
CA GLU A 91 -20.87 -26.24 -31.68
C GLU A 91 -20.50 -25.27 -30.55
N ASP A 92 -21.47 -24.49 -30.07
CA ASP A 92 -21.28 -23.64 -28.89
C ASP A 92 -20.98 -24.46 -27.62
N ARG A 93 -21.66 -25.60 -27.42
CA ARG A 93 -21.36 -26.54 -26.32
C ARG A 93 -19.91 -27.02 -26.37
N LYS A 94 -19.44 -27.43 -27.55
CA LYS A 94 -18.08 -27.91 -27.77
C LYS A 94 -17.03 -26.83 -27.46
N ARG A 95 -17.21 -25.62 -28.00
CA ARG A 95 -16.32 -24.47 -27.73
C ARG A 95 -16.30 -24.11 -26.24
N ALA A 96 -17.45 -24.14 -25.58
CA ALA A 96 -17.56 -23.85 -24.15
C ALA A 96 -16.86 -24.93 -23.29
N LEU A 97 -16.97 -26.21 -23.65
CA LEU A 97 -16.25 -27.30 -23.02
C LEU A 97 -14.73 -27.17 -23.18
N GLU A 98 -14.24 -26.84 -24.38
CA GLU A 98 -12.81 -26.61 -24.63
C GLU A 98 -12.25 -25.44 -23.79
N SER A 99 -13.01 -24.33 -23.72
CA SER A 99 -12.68 -23.18 -22.87
C SER A 99 -12.67 -23.54 -21.38
N LEU A 100 -13.61 -24.39 -20.95
CA LEU A 100 -13.66 -24.88 -19.58
C LEU A 100 -12.50 -25.83 -19.27
N SER A 101 -12.13 -26.72 -20.20
CA SER A 101 -10.97 -27.62 -20.03
C SER A 101 -9.69 -26.84 -19.79
N LYS A 102 -9.43 -25.79 -20.59
CA LYS A 102 -8.29 -24.88 -20.38
C LYS A 102 -8.31 -24.23 -18.99
N THR A 103 -9.50 -23.87 -18.50
CA THR A 103 -9.65 -23.31 -17.15
C THR A 103 -9.34 -24.34 -16.06
N VAL A 104 -9.79 -25.59 -16.24
CA VAL A 104 -9.62 -26.70 -15.31
C VAL A 104 -8.18 -27.22 -15.27
N GLU A 105 -7.50 -27.23 -16.41
CA GLU A 105 -6.07 -27.56 -16.53
C GLU A 105 -5.19 -26.58 -15.75
N GLY A 106 -5.59 -25.30 -15.71
CA GLY A 106 -4.96 -24.29 -14.84
C GLY A 106 -5.20 -24.52 -13.34
N THR A 107 -6.13 -25.41 -12.96
CA THR A 107 -6.45 -25.75 -11.57
C THR A 107 -5.99 -27.17 -11.24
N GLN A 108 -4.68 -27.35 -11.04
CA GLN A 108 -4.02 -28.64 -10.74
C GLN A 108 -4.78 -29.53 -9.73
N ASP A 109 -5.44 -28.92 -8.73
CA ASP A 109 -6.13 -29.62 -7.64
C ASP A 109 -7.47 -30.30 -8.03
N TRP A 110 -8.08 -29.91 -9.16
CA TRP A 110 -9.38 -30.41 -9.60
C TRP A 110 -9.33 -31.12 -10.95
N THR A 111 -8.19 -31.05 -11.63
CA THR A 111 -8.07 -31.47 -13.02
C THR A 111 -8.50 -32.92 -13.24
N SER A 112 -8.06 -33.87 -12.40
CA SER A 112 -8.44 -35.28 -12.56
C SER A 112 -9.94 -35.50 -12.39
N LEU A 113 -10.52 -35.00 -11.30
CA LEU A 113 -11.93 -35.20 -10.96
C LEU A 113 -12.88 -34.53 -11.98
N PHE A 114 -12.56 -33.33 -12.45
CA PHE A 114 -13.43 -32.60 -13.37
C PHE A 114 -13.24 -33.03 -14.83
N ARG A 115 -12.07 -33.55 -15.20
CA ARG A 115 -11.80 -34.02 -16.58
C ARG A 115 -12.68 -35.21 -16.95
N GLU A 116 -12.92 -36.13 -16.01
CA GLU A 116 -13.82 -37.28 -16.24
C GLU A 116 -15.25 -36.82 -16.57
N GLU A 117 -15.79 -35.86 -15.81
CA GLU A 117 -17.12 -35.30 -16.08
C GLU A 117 -17.17 -34.51 -17.39
N MET A 118 -16.11 -33.76 -17.73
CA MET A 118 -16.03 -33.05 -19.00
C MET A 118 -15.95 -34.00 -20.20
N ALA A 119 -15.18 -35.09 -20.10
CA ALA A 119 -15.11 -36.12 -21.14
C ALA A 119 -16.48 -36.78 -21.34
N SER A 120 -17.17 -37.13 -20.25
CA SER A 120 -18.52 -37.69 -20.33
C SER A 120 -19.54 -36.75 -20.98
N LEU A 121 -19.37 -35.42 -20.86
CA LEU A 121 -20.23 -34.46 -21.56
C LEU A 121 -19.81 -34.28 -23.02
N GLN A 122 -18.52 -34.37 -23.32
CA GLN A 122 -18.01 -34.25 -24.69
C GLN A 122 -18.65 -35.30 -25.61
N ASP A 123 -18.83 -36.52 -25.12
CA ASP A 123 -19.48 -37.62 -25.85
C ASP A 123 -20.98 -37.38 -26.11
N ARG A 124 -21.59 -36.44 -25.39
CA ARG A 124 -23.04 -36.14 -25.40
C ARG A 124 -23.38 -34.78 -25.99
N VAL A 125 -22.41 -34.09 -26.59
CA VAL A 125 -22.59 -32.74 -27.14
C VAL A 125 -23.71 -32.66 -28.18
N GLY A 126 -23.87 -33.73 -28.97
CA GLY A 126 -24.88 -33.81 -30.04
C GLY A 126 -26.29 -34.20 -29.58
N GLU A 127 -26.51 -34.43 -28.29
CA GLU A 127 -27.83 -34.79 -27.77
C GLU A 127 -28.83 -33.62 -27.78
N GLU A 128 -30.11 -33.95 -27.67
CA GLU A 128 -31.18 -32.96 -27.55
C GLU A 128 -30.95 -32.03 -26.34
N ALA A 129 -31.35 -30.75 -26.47
CA ALA A 129 -31.08 -29.74 -25.46
C ALA A 129 -31.62 -30.06 -24.06
N ALA A 130 -32.75 -30.76 -23.97
CA ALA A 130 -33.30 -31.20 -22.68
C ALA A 130 -32.39 -32.25 -22.00
N LEU A 131 -31.97 -33.28 -22.74
CA LEU A 131 -31.09 -34.34 -22.25
C LEU A 131 -29.70 -33.80 -21.88
N TRP A 132 -29.14 -32.93 -22.72
CA TRP A 132 -27.91 -32.20 -22.45
C TRP A 132 -27.96 -31.45 -21.11
N ARG A 133 -29.04 -30.68 -20.91
CA ARG A 133 -29.25 -29.91 -19.67
C ARG A 133 -29.28 -30.82 -18.45
N ASP A 134 -29.98 -31.94 -18.52
CA ASP A 134 -30.07 -32.90 -17.41
C ASP A 134 -28.71 -33.52 -17.09
N HIS A 135 -27.93 -33.89 -18.11
CA HIS A 135 -26.57 -34.40 -17.92
C HIS A 135 -25.63 -33.37 -17.30
N VAL A 136 -25.69 -32.10 -17.72
CA VAL A 136 -24.90 -31.03 -17.11
C VAL A 136 -25.29 -30.83 -15.65
N ILE A 137 -26.59 -30.84 -15.32
CA ILE A 137 -27.06 -30.68 -13.93
C ILE A 137 -26.62 -31.87 -13.07
N GLU A 138 -26.68 -33.09 -13.59
CA GLU A 138 -26.26 -34.29 -12.87
C GLU A 138 -24.75 -34.28 -12.57
N ALA A 139 -23.93 -33.96 -13.58
CA ALA A 139 -22.49 -33.79 -13.43
C ALA A 139 -22.17 -32.65 -12.45
N HIS A 140 -22.86 -31.51 -12.53
CA HIS A 140 -22.73 -30.41 -11.56
C HIS A 140 -23.00 -30.89 -10.12
N ARG A 141 -24.05 -31.70 -9.89
CA ARG A 141 -24.36 -32.25 -8.56
C ARG A 141 -23.30 -33.25 -8.06
N ARG A 142 -22.66 -34.03 -8.95
CA ARG A 142 -21.52 -34.89 -8.59
C ARG A 142 -20.33 -34.04 -8.16
N MET A 143 -19.98 -33.04 -8.94
CA MET A 143 -18.88 -32.10 -8.64
C MET A 143 -19.13 -31.30 -7.35
N GLU A 144 -20.37 -30.84 -7.11
CA GLU A 144 -20.75 -30.14 -5.87
C GLU A 144 -20.51 -31.03 -4.64
N ARG A 145 -20.78 -32.34 -4.72
CA ARG A 145 -20.51 -33.28 -3.61
C ARG A 145 -19.02 -33.37 -3.28
N TRP A 146 -18.16 -33.48 -4.28
CA TRP A 146 -16.70 -33.48 -4.08
C TRP A 146 -16.21 -32.17 -3.46
N LEU A 147 -16.71 -31.04 -3.96
CA LEU A 147 -16.37 -29.73 -3.41
C LEU A 147 -16.90 -29.58 -1.96
N GLY A 148 -18.08 -30.11 -1.67
CA GLY A 148 -18.66 -30.16 -0.33
C GLY A 148 -17.79 -30.95 0.65
N GLN A 149 -17.19 -32.06 0.22
CA GLN A 149 -16.22 -32.80 1.03
C GLN A 149 -14.94 -31.97 1.30
N ALA A 150 -14.40 -31.30 0.28
CA ALA A 150 -13.26 -30.40 0.46
C ALA A 150 -13.58 -29.24 1.41
N VAL A 151 -14.80 -28.68 1.36
CA VAL A 151 -15.26 -27.65 2.31
C VAL A 151 -15.35 -28.20 3.74
N ARG A 152 -15.80 -29.45 3.92
CA ARG A 152 -15.83 -30.11 5.24
C ARG A 152 -14.42 -30.32 5.78
N GLU A 153 -13.50 -30.83 4.95
CA GLU A 153 -12.08 -30.98 5.31
C GLU A 153 -11.48 -29.63 5.72
N TRP A 154 -11.64 -28.60 4.88
CA TRP A 154 -11.15 -27.26 5.17
C TRP A 154 -11.69 -26.70 6.49
N LYS A 155 -12.98 -26.89 6.77
CA LYS A 155 -13.58 -26.49 8.06
C LYS A 155 -12.92 -27.22 9.24
N ALA A 156 -12.62 -28.52 9.10
CA ALA A 156 -11.94 -29.31 10.13
C ALA A 156 -10.50 -28.84 10.35
N VAL A 157 -9.71 -28.68 9.29
CA VAL A 157 -8.32 -28.19 9.34
C VAL A 157 -8.28 -26.78 9.92
N ARG A 158 -9.19 -25.88 9.51
CA ARG A 158 -9.31 -24.53 10.07
C ARG A 158 -9.62 -24.55 11.56
N LYS A 159 -10.49 -25.46 12.01
CA LYS A 159 -10.81 -25.62 13.44
C LYS A 159 -9.58 -26.09 14.21
N GLN A 160 -8.81 -27.03 13.67
CA GLN A 160 -7.60 -27.55 14.29
C GLN A 160 -6.47 -26.51 14.35
N ALA A 161 -6.22 -25.80 13.25
CA ALA A 161 -5.27 -24.68 13.21
C ALA A 161 -5.66 -23.52 14.17
N GLY A 162 -6.93 -23.44 14.54
CA GLY A 162 -7.44 -22.49 15.53
C GLY A 162 -7.24 -22.89 16.99
N LYS A 163 -6.75 -24.10 17.29
CA LYS A 163 -6.50 -24.60 18.65
C LYS A 163 -5.10 -24.22 19.15
N VAL A 164 -4.93 -24.16 20.47
CA VAL A 164 -3.62 -24.05 21.13
C VAL A 164 -2.91 -25.42 21.03
N PRO A 165 -1.58 -25.49 20.79
CA PRO A 165 -0.59 -24.40 20.74
C PRO A 165 -0.48 -23.70 19.39
N VAL A 166 -1.01 -24.28 18.30
CA VAL A 166 -0.87 -23.74 16.92
C VAL A 166 -1.35 -22.29 16.81
N ARG A 167 -2.41 -21.91 17.54
CA ARG A 167 -2.90 -20.52 17.61
C ARG A 167 -1.92 -19.56 18.30
N ARG A 168 -1.14 -20.01 19.28
CA ARG A 168 -0.15 -19.16 19.96
C ARG A 168 0.99 -18.90 18.98
N GLY A 169 1.16 -17.64 18.59
CA GLY A 169 2.15 -17.22 17.57
C GLY A 169 1.58 -17.10 16.15
N ALA A 170 0.42 -17.69 15.85
CA ALA A 170 -0.12 -17.69 14.50
C ALA A 170 -1.04 -16.47 14.26
N GLY A 171 -0.43 -15.39 13.75
CA GLY A 171 -1.10 -14.21 13.21
C GLY A 171 -1.54 -13.14 14.22
N GLY A 172 -1.78 -13.49 15.49
CA GLY A 172 -2.05 -12.52 16.57
C GLY A 172 -3.10 -11.46 16.22
N LEU A 173 -2.76 -10.18 16.43
CA LEU A 173 -3.58 -9.01 16.10
C LEU A 173 -3.27 -8.42 14.73
N SER A 174 -2.47 -9.11 13.89
CA SER A 174 -2.05 -8.58 12.59
C SER A 174 -3.21 -8.38 11.61
N LEU A 175 -3.04 -7.43 10.69
CA LEU A 175 -3.93 -7.27 9.53
C LEU A 175 -3.98 -8.52 8.63
N ARG A 176 -2.93 -9.35 8.64
CA ARG A 176 -2.93 -10.64 7.93
C ARG A 176 -4.00 -11.56 8.50
N ARG A 177 -4.11 -11.63 9.82
CA ARG A 177 -5.12 -12.46 10.49
C ARG A 177 -6.54 -11.95 10.24
N ILE A 178 -6.75 -10.64 10.27
CA ILE A 178 -8.04 -10.01 9.94
C ILE A 178 -8.44 -10.37 8.50
N ARG A 179 -7.55 -10.16 7.52
CA ARG A 179 -7.78 -10.50 6.11
C ARG A 179 -8.04 -12.00 5.89
N GLN A 180 -7.38 -12.86 6.64
CA GLN A 180 -7.64 -14.31 6.60
C GLN A 180 -9.09 -14.61 7.04
N LEU A 181 -9.53 -14.08 8.18
CA LEU A 181 -10.89 -14.32 8.67
C LEU A 181 -11.96 -13.73 7.74
N GLU A 182 -11.68 -12.59 7.10
CA GLU A 182 -12.53 -12.02 6.05
C GLU A 182 -12.63 -12.95 4.84
N ARG A 183 -11.49 -13.47 4.35
CA ARG A 183 -11.48 -14.45 3.25
C ARG A 183 -12.25 -15.72 3.63
N ASP A 184 -12.09 -16.22 4.86
CA ASP A 184 -12.83 -17.39 5.35
C ASP A 184 -14.34 -17.14 5.32
N ARG A 185 -14.78 -15.95 5.75
CA ARG A 185 -16.17 -15.55 5.68
C ARG A 185 -16.67 -15.47 4.24
N THR A 186 -15.93 -14.81 3.35
CA THR A 186 -16.29 -14.70 1.93
C THR A 186 -16.39 -16.07 1.26
N THR A 187 -15.45 -16.99 1.53
CA THR A 187 -15.52 -18.36 1.00
C THR A 187 -16.77 -19.10 1.48
N LEU A 188 -17.15 -18.97 2.77
CA LEU A 188 -18.37 -19.57 3.30
C LEU A 188 -19.64 -18.98 2.66
N ILE A 189 -19.66 -17.68 2.42
CA ILE A 189 -20.79 -17.00 1.76
C ILE A 189 -20.89 -17.46 0.32
N SER A 190 -19.78 -17.45 -0.43
CA SER A 190 -19.75 -17.93 -1.82
C SER A 190 -20.19 -19.39 -1.92
N TRP A 191 -19.75 -20.25 -0.99
CA TRP A 191 -20.19 -21.65 -0.96
C TRP A 191 -21.68 -21.78 -0.60
N SER A 192 -22.21 -20.96 0.29
CA SER A 192 -23.63 -21.07 0.69
C SER A 192 -24.57 -20.54 -0.38
N ASN A 193 -24.13 -19.56 -1.17
CA ASN A 193 -24.94 -18.83 -2.14
C ASN A 193 -24.55 -19.13 -3.60
N HIS A 194 -23.83 -20.22 -3.87
CA HIS A 194 -23.62 -20.62 -5.27
C HIS A 194 -24.94 -21.16 -5.86
N ALA A 195 -25.16 -20.88 -7.14
CA ALA A 195 -26.34 -21.34 -7.86
C ALA A 195 -26.30 -22.86 -8.04
N ARG A 196 -27.46 -23.51 -7.93
CA ARG A 196 -27.65 -24.94 -8.27
C ARG A 196 -28.46 -25.13 -9.54
N GLU A 197 -29.17 -24.08 -9.94
CA GLU A 197 -29.95 -24.02 -11.16
C GLU A 197 -29.39 -22.97 -12.12
N PRO A 198 -29.46 -23.20 -13.43
CA PRO A 198 -29.01 -22.25 -14.44
C PRO A 198 -29.79 -20.93 -14.33
N GLY A 199 -29.12 -19.81 -14.59
CA GLY A 199 -29.71 -18.46 -14.43
C GLY A 199 -30.09 -18.04 -13.00
N GLN A 200 -29.97 -18.91 -12.00
CA GLN A 200 -30.46 -18.64 -10.65
C GLN A 200 -29.57 -17.63 -9.91
N VAL A 201 -30.18 -16.50 -9.49
CA VAL A 201 -29.51 -15.52 -8.63
C VAL A 201 -29.83 -15.81 -7.17
N VAL A 202 -28.92 -16.50 -6.47
CA VAL A 202 -29.07 -16.81 -5.04
C VAL A 202 -28.58 -15.63 -4.20
N ARG A 203 -29.52 -14.94 -3.54
CA ARG A 203 -29.21 -13.87 -2.56
C ARG A 203 -29.50 -14.35 -1.16
N MET A 204 -28.77 -13.80 -0.20
CA MET A 204 -29.09 -14.00 1.21
C MET A 204 -30.46 -13.40 1.51
N ALA A 205 -31.32 -14.16 2.17
CA ALA A 205 -32.62 -13.67 2.63
C ALA A 205 -32.42 -12.47 3.57
N ARG A 206 -33.34 -11.50 3.51
CA ARG A 206 -33.32 -10.33 4.38
C ARG A 206 -33.36 -10.78 5.85
N GLY A 207 -32.45 -10.27 6.68
CA GLY A 207 -32.32 -10.68 8.09
C GLY A 207 -31.52 -11.97 8.34
N SER A 208 -31.19 -12.75 7.30
CA SER A 208 -30.33 -13.92 7.47
C SER A 208 -28.88 -13.50 7.73
N GLN A 209 -28.22 -14.19 8.66
CA GLN A 209 -26.83 -13.92 9.01
C GLN A 209 -25.99 -15.19 8.82
N VAL A 210 -25.05 -15.15 7.87
CA VAL A 210 -24.11 -16.24 7.65
C VAL A 210 -22.87 -16.03 8.52
N ALA A 211 -22.45 -17.10 9.19
CA ALA A 211 -21.24 -17.14 10.00
C ALA A 211 -21.18 -16.01 11.07
N GLN A 212 -22.29 -15.80 11.81
CA GLN A 212 -22.41 -14.81 12.89
C GLN A 212 -21.23 -14.82 13.85
N ARG A 213 -20.86 -16.00 14.37
CA ARG A 213 -19.73 -16.17 15.30
C ARG A 213 -18.39 -15.72 14.70
N LEU A 214 -18.19 -15.95 13.40
CA LEU A 214 -16.99 -15.50 12.70
C LEU A 214 -16.98 -13.98 12.52
N THR A 215 -18.15 -13.40 12.22
CA THR A 215 -18.33 -11.95 12.09
C THR A 215 -18.09 -11.23 13.42
N ALA A 216 -18.70 -11.70 14.52
CA ALA A 216 -18.46 -11.16 15.86
C ALA A 216 -16.97 -11.26 16.24
N ARG A 217 -16.33 -12.41 15.99
CA ARG A 217 -14.90 -12.59 16.23
C ARG A 217 -14.03 -11.63 15.41
N LEU A 218 -14.39 -11.38 14.15
CA LEU A 218 -13.68 -10.43 13.29
C LEU A 218 -13.76 -9.01 13.86
N ASN A 219 -14.96 -8.58 14.26
CA ASN A 219 -15.17 -7.25 14.83
C ASN A 219 -14.40 -7.07 16.13
N HIS A 220 -14.50 -8.03 17.06
CA HIS A 220 -13.70 -7.99 18.30
C HIS A 220 -12.19 -7.97 18.02
N LEU A 221 -11.71 -8.68 17.01
CA LEU A 221 -10.29 -8.65 16.65
C LEU A 221 -9.87 -7.27 16.12
N LYS A 222 -10.71 -6.62 15.31
CA LYS A 222 -10.47 -5.26 14.82
C LYS A 222 -10.46 -4.25 15.97
N GLU A 223 -11.43 -4.32 16.88
CA GLU A 223 -11.51 -3.46 18.07
C GLU A 223 -10.31 -3.66 19.01
N ASP A 224 -9.95 -4.90 19.34
CA ASP A 224 -8.82 -5.22 20.22
C ASP A 224 -7.49 -4.75 19.61
N ARG A 225 -7.34 -4.90 18.28
CA ARG A 225 -6.20 -4.34 17.54
C ARG A 225 -6.12 -2.83 17.71
N ILE A 226 -7.22 -2.10 17.49
CA ILE A 226 -7.24 -0.63 17.58
C ILE A 226 -6.87 -0.18 19.00
N LYS A 227 -7.50 -0.76 20.03
CA LYS A 227 -7.27 -0.41 21.43
C LYS A 227 -5.82 -0.65 21.86
N LYS A 228 -5.27 -1.83 21.54
CA LYS A 228 -3.88 -2.17 21.88
C LYS A 228 -2.87 -1.37 21.08
N LEU A 229 -3.18 -1.02 19.83
CA LEU A 229 -2.29 -0.17 19.05
C LEU A 229 -2.20 1.23 19.63
N ALA A 230 -3.34 1.82 20.00
CA ALA A 230 -3.40 3.11 20.67
C ALA A 230 -2.64 3.07 22.00
N ASP A 231 -2.85 2.03 22.81
CA ASP A 231 -2.17 1.84 24.10
C ASP A 231 -0.66 1.74 23.93
N LEU A 232 -0.19 0.92 22.99
CA LEU A 232 1.25 0.81 22.70
C LEU A 232 1.85 2.15 22.26
N LEU A 233 1.12 2.96 21.48
CA LEU A 233 1.59 4.29 21.06
C LEU A 233 1.69 5.25 22.26
N VAL A 234 0.68 5.29 23.13
CA VAL A 234 0.68 6.11 24.35
C VAL A 234 1.79 5.68 25.30
N MET A 235 1.92 4.39 25.58
CA MET A 235 2.97 3.87 26.47
C MET A 235 4.37 4.15 25.91
N THR A 236 4.54 4.05 24.59
CA THR A 236 5.81 4.39 23.93
C THR A 236 6.12 5.88 24.03
N ALA A 237 5.10 6.74 23.86
CA ALA A 237 5.22 8.18 24.03
C ALA A 237 5.54 8.54 25.48
N LEU A 238 4.98 7.86 26.47
CA LEU A 238 5.33 8.03 27.89
C LEU A 238 6.73 7.50 28.25
N GLY A 239 7.43 6.87 27.29
CA GLY A 239 8.77 6.34 27.48
C GLY A 239 8.82 4.95 28.13
N TYR A 240 7.70 4.23 28.17
CA TYR A 240 7.63 2.86 28.67
C TYR A 240 8.01 1.83 27.60
N VAL A 241 8.68 0.77 28.02
CA VAL A 241 9.01 -0.40 27.22
C VAL A 241 8.45 -1.63 27.93
N TYR A 242 7.83 -2.51 27.16
CA TYR A 242 7.34 -3.78 27.68
C TYR A 242 8.48 -4.79 27.70
N ASP A 243 8.80 -5.34 28.88
CA ASP A 243 9.83 -6.38 29.04
C ASP A 243 9.15 -7.75 29.07
N ASP A 244 9.39 -8.55 28.03
CA ASP A 244 8.89 -9.93 27.89
C ASP A 244 9.92 -10.99 28.33
N THR A 245 11.10 -10.57 28.76
CA THR A 245 12.23 -11.47 29.07
C THR A 245 12.33 -11.85 30.55
N GLN A 246 11.67 -11.11 31.45
CA GLN A 246 11.79 -11.35 32.89
C GLN A 246 10.83 -12.44 33.43
N PRO A 247 11.31 -13.37 34.29
CA PRO A 247 10.50 -14.43 34.89
C PRO A 247 9.36 -13.90 35.79
N ALA A 248 9.53 -12.70 36.36
CA ALA A 248 8.57 -12.05 37.27
C ALA A 248 7.38 -11.38 36.57
N GLY A 249 7.28 -11.54 35.24
CA GLY A 249 6.08 -11.25 34.46
C GLY A 249 6.10 -9.87 33.82
N ASN A 250 6.10 -9.85 32.49
CA ASN A 250 5.16 -9.07 31.66
C ASN A 250 4.77 -7.70 32.23
N ARG A 251 5.74 -6.79 32.42
CA ARG A 251 5.52 -5.47 33.00
C ARG A 251 6.09 -4.37 32.12
N TRP A 252 5.47 -3.20 32.26
CA TRP A 252 5.91 -1.96 31.63
C TRP A 252 6.97 -1.29 32.50
N HIS A 253 8.11 -0.97 31.91
CA HIS A 253 9.21 -0.26 32.57
C HIS A 253 9.46 1.07 31.87
N ARG A 254 9.49 2.16 32.65
CA ARG A 254 9.84 3.48 32.12
C ARG A 254 11.34 3.53 31.87
N ARG A 255 11.73 3.67 30.60
CA ARG A 255 13.13 3.67 30.17
C ARG A 255 13.56 4.99 29.54
N TYR A 256 12.61 5.76 29.01
CA TYR A 256 12.89 6.98 28.26
C TYR A 256 12.11 8.17 28.83
N PRO A 257 12.55 9.40 28.54
CA PRO A 257 11.73 10.59 28.75
C PRO A 257 10.42 10.53 27.95
N PRO A 258 9.34 11.16 28.45
CA PRO A 258 8.06 11.17 27.77
C PRO A 258 8.06 12.21 26.64
N CYS A 259 7.30 11.93 25.58
CA CYS A 259 6.97 12.86 24.51
C CYS A 259 5.66 13.57 24.85
N HIS A 260 5.65 14.90 24.73
CA HIS A 260 4.45 15.72 24.96
C HIS A 260 3.50 15.72 23.75
N VAL A 261 4.01 15.39 22.56
CA VAL A 261 3.26 15.44 21.31
C VAL A 261 3.45 14.13 20.53
N ILE A 262 2.35 13.54 20.08
CA ILE A 262 2.33 12.46 19.08
C ILE A 262 1.82 13.05 17.77
N LEU A 263 2.63 12.92 16.72
CA LEU A 263 2.28 13.37 15.37
C LEU A 263 1.89 12.19 14.49
N MET A 264 0.69 12.28 13.91
CA MET A 264 0.13 11.28 13.00
C MET A 264 0.00 11.85 11.57
N GLU A 265 -0.09 10.98 10.57
CA GLU A 265 -0.45 11.40 9.21
C GLU A 265 -1.90 11.88 9.16
N ASP A 266 -2.16 13.03 8.54
CA ASP A 266 -3.52 13.46 8.23
C ASP A 266 -4.11 12.67 7.05
N LEU A 267 -4.74 11.55 7.36
CA LEU A 267 -5.44 10.69 6.41
C LEU A 267 -6.96 10.94 6.40
N SER A 268 -7.41 12.14 6.81
CA SER A 268 -8.85 12.50 6.86
C SER A 268 -9.52 12.43 5.48
N ARG A 269 -8.79 12.85 4.44
CA ARG A 269 -9.19 12.82 3.02
C ARG A 269 -9.01 11.46 2.34
N TYR A 270 -8.28 10.54 2.98
CA TYR A 270 -8.09 9.20 2.46
C TYR A 270 -9.31 8.34 2.83
N ARG A 271 -10.40 8.49 2.06
CA ARG A 271 -11.74 7.89 2.30
C ARG A 271 -12.04 6.77 1.30
N PHE A 272 -13.10 6.01 1.56
CA PHE A 272 -13.72 5.18 0.53
C PHE A 272 -14.34 6.08 -0.52
N GLN A 273 -13.98 5.87 -1.77
CA GLN A 273 -14.53 6.59 -2.91
C GLN A 273 -14.74 5.59 -4.06
N SER A 274 -15.69 5.88 -4.95
CA SER A 274 -16.08 4.99 -6.06
C SER A 274 -15.07 4.97 -7.21
N ASP A 275 -14.26 6.01 -7.33
CA ASP A 275 -13.12 6.14 -8.25
C ASP A 275 -11.95 5.21 -7.89
N ARG A 276 -11.84 4.82 -6.62
CA ARG A 276 -10.80 3.91 -6.13
C ARG A 276 -11.11 2.47 -6.45
N PRO A 277 -10.08 1.65 -6.75
CA PRO A 277 -10.28 0.23 -6.97
C PRO A 277 -10.86 -0.44 -5.71
N PRO A 278 -11.81 -1.39 -5.84
CA PRO A 278 -12.40 -2.09 -4.70
C PRO A 278 -11.36 -2.75 -3.76
N SER A 279 -10.22 -3.16 -4.30
CA SER A 279 -9.11 -3.74 -3.53
C SER A 279 -8.49 -2.74 -2.54
N GLU A 280 -8.34 -1.47 -2.93
CA GLU A 280 -7.84 -0.39 -2.07
C GLU A 280 -8.88 -0.03 -1.01
N ASN A 281 -10.15 0.11 -1.41
CA ASN A 281 -11.25 0.37 -0.48
C ASN A 281 -11.34 -0.73 0.61
N ASN A 282 -11.19 -2.00 0.24
CA ASN A 282 -11.16 -3.10 1.21
C ASN A 282 -9.96 -3.02 2.17
N GLN A 283 -8.80 -2.57 1.69
CA GLN A 283 -7.62 -2.34 2.54
C GLN A 283 -7.85 -1.21 3.53
N LEU A 284 -8.44 -0.10 3.07
CA LEU A 284 -8.82 1.03 3.91
C LEU A 284 -9.81 0.62 5.02
N MET A 285 -10.79 -0.23 4.70
CA MET A 285 -11.74 -0.76 5.68
C MET A 285 -11.03 -1.61 6.73
N SER A 286 -10.07 -2.41 6.28
CA SER A 286 -9.27 -3.25 7.16
C SER A 286 -8.33 -2.45 8.06
N TRP A 287 -7.80 -1.32 7.57
CA TRP A 287 -6.85 -0.48 8.30
C TRP A 287 -7.53 0.31 9.42
N SER A 288 -8.75 0.83 9.19
CA SER A 288 -9.52 1.56 10.20
C SER A 288 -8.72 2.70 10.86
N HIS A 289 -7.92 3.44 10.08
CA HIS A 289 -6.98 4.46 10.56
C HIS A 289 -7.64 5.56 11.40
N ARG A 290 -8.89 5.92 11.10
CA ARG A 290 -9.67 6.89 11.89
C ARG A 290 -9.99 6.39 13.29
N GLY A 291 -10.35 5.11 13.41
CA GLY A 291 -10.62 4.48 14.69
C GLY A 291 -9.37 4.47 15.57
N ILE A 292 -8.19 4.26 14.96
CA ILE A 292 -6.90 4.37 15.64
C ILE A 292 -6.68 5.81 16.14
N LEU A 293 -6.84 6.82 15.29
CA LEU A 293 -6.64 8.23 15.68
C LEU A 293 -7.60 8.67 16.80
N GLN A 294 -8.88 8.30 16.71
CA GLN A 294 -9.88 8.63 17.72
C GLN A 294 -9.55 7.95 19.06
N THR A 295 -9.25 6.66 19.04
CA THR A 295 -8.91 5.90 20.26
C THR A 295 -7.61 6.42 20.87
N LEU A 296 -6.61 6.75 20.04
CA LEU A 296 -5.35 7.35 20.47
C LEU A 296 -5.58 8.69 21.16
N LYS A 297 -6.40 9.59 20.59
CA LYS A 297 -6.76 10.87 21.21
C LYS A 297 -7.38 10.66 22.58
N MET A 298 -8.37 9.77 22.69
CA MET A 298 -9.05 9.49 23.96
C MET A 298 -8.10 8.95 25.04
N GLN A 299 -7.19 8.05 24.67
CA GLN A 299 -6.23 7.48 25.64
C GLN A 299 -5.11 8.46 26.00
N ALA A 300 -4.63 9.25 25.03
CA ALA A 300 -3.57 10.23 25.23
C ALA A 300 -4.00 11.42 26.11
N ASP A 301 -5.28 11.80 26.04
CA ASP A 301 -5.85 12.93 26.78
C ASP A 301 -5.69 12.79 28.31
N ILE A 302 -5.88 11.56 28.83
CA ILE A 302 -5.70 11.22 30.25
C ILE A 302 -4.26 11.51 30.72
N HIS A 303 -3.29 11.40 29.81
CA HIS A 303 -1.87 11.61 30.06
C HIS A 303 -1.38 13.00 29.63
N GLN A 304 -2.30 13.90 29.23
CA GLN A 304 -1.98 15.24 28.72
C GLN A 304 -1.02 15.21 27.52
N ILE A 305 -1.07 14.14 26.71
CA ILE A 305 -0.29 14.03 25.48
C ILE A 305 -1.11 14.60 24.33
N ILE A 306 -0.54 15.59 23.63
CA ILE A 306 -1.19 16.22 22.49
C ILE A 306 -1.06 15.30 21.28
N VAL A 307 -2.18 14.98 20.63
CA VAL A 307 -2.18 14.19 19.39
C VAL A 307 -2.51 15.11 18.21
N GLY A 308 -1.48 15.43 17.43
CA GLY A 308 -1.56 16.26 16.23
C GLY A 308 -1.55 15.44 14.93
N THR A 309 -1.97 16.06 13.84
CA THR A 309 -1.86 15.49 12.50
C THR A 309 -1.07 16.40 11.57
N VAL A 310 -0.24 15.82 10.73
CA VAL A 310 0.60 16.54 9.75
C VAL A 310 0.20 16.10 8.34
N PHE A 311 0.15 17.06 7.41
CA PHE A 311 -0.18 16.80 6.01
C PHE A 311 0.76 15.73 5.42
N PRO A 312 0.24 14.58 4.92
CA PRO A 312 1.09 13.44 4.54
C PRO A 312 1.39 13.35 3.05
N ALA A 313 0.84 14.24 2.19
CA ALA A 313 0.98 14.05 0.75
C ALA A 313 2.47 14.00 0.35
N PHE A 314 2.85 12.99 -0.42
CA PHE A 314 4.24 12.73 -0.83
C PHE A 314 5.24 12.43 0.30
N SER A 315 4.81 12.18 1.55
CA SER A 315 5.70 11.82 2.68
C SER A 315 6.55 10.57 2.38
N SER A 316 5.99 9.62 1.62
CA SER A 316 6.67 8.39 1.20
C SER A 316 7.38 8.49 -0.15
N ARG A 317 7.34 9.65 -0.83
CA ARG A 317 7.94 9.87 -2.16
C ARG A 317 9.14 10.83 -2.15
N PHE A 318 9.42 11.50 -1.04
CA PHE A 318 10.60 12.33 -0.86
C PHE A 318 11.45 11.78 0.28
N ASP A 319 12.77 11.82 0.14
CA ASP A 319 13.70 11.46 1.21
C ASP A 319 13.68 12.53 2.30
N ALA A 320 13.50 12.11 3.54
CA ALA A 320 13.33 13.00 4.68
C ALA A 320 14.61 13.76 5.05
N GLN A 321 15.79 13.19 4.79
CA GLN A 321 17.06 13.87 5.14
C GLN A 321 17.55 14.81 4.03
N THR A 322 17.47 14.39 2.77
CA THR A 322 18.00 15.15 1.64
C THR A 322 16.95 16.04 0.98
N GLY A 323 15.67 15.68 1.10
CA GLY A 323 14.58 16.30 0.35
C GLY A 323 14.53 15.90 -1.12
N ALA A 324 15.33 14.93 -1.56
CA ALA A 324 15.27 14.43 -2.93
C ALA A 324 14.00 13.59 -3.16
N PRO A 325 13.32 13.71 -4.30
CA PRO A 325 12.25 12.78 -4.67
C PRO A 325 12.81 11.38 -4.94
N GLY A 326 11.99 10.35 -4.77
CA GLY A 326 12.38 8.96 -4.98
C GLY A 326 11.23 8.06 -5.40
N VAL A 327 11.55 6.80 -5.66
CA VAL A 327 10.61 5.75 -6.07
C VAL A 327 10.60 4.64 -5.03
N ARG A 328 9.42 4.11 -4.73
CA ARG A 328 9.31 2.92 -3.87
C ARG A 328 9.69 1.66 -4.66
N CYS A 329 10.57 0.87 -4.09
CA CYS A 329 11.12 -0.36 -4.66
C CYS A 329 10.79 -1.57 -3.78
N ARG A 330 10.69 -2.74 -4.40
CA ARG A 330 10.56 -4.03 -3.72
C ARG A 330 11.88 -4.80 -3.84
N PRO A 331 12.39 -5.40 -2.75
CA PRO A 331 13.49 -6.34 -2.84
C PRO A 331 13.00 -7.65 -3.46
N VAL A 332 13.78 -8.19 -4.40
CA VAL A 332 13.51 -9.47 -5.05
C VAL A 332 13.86 -10.62 -4.11
N THR A 333 12.98 -11.59 -3.94
CA THR A 333 13.31 -12.84 -3.22
C THR A 333 13.66 -13.95 -4.20
N LYS A 334 14.34 -15.02 -3.72
CA LYS A 334 14.60 -16.23 -4.53
C LYS A 334 13.30 -16.79 -5.14
N GLN A 335 12.23 -16.83 -4.34
CA GLN A 335 10.94 -17.33 -4.79
C GLN A 335 10.30 -16.44 -5.88
N ASP A 336 10.56 -15.13 -5.86
CA ASP A 336 10.05 -14.23 -6.91
C ASP A 336 10.74 -14.50 -8.24
N ILE A 337 12.04 -14.80 -8.23
CA ILE A 337 12.81 -15.19 -9.43
C ILE A 337 12.28 -16.52 -9.99
N GLU A 338 12.08 -17.53 -9.14
CA GLU A 338 11.53 -18.84 -9.54
C GLU A 338 10.10 -18.75 -10.10
N LYS A 339 9.28 -17.82 -9.59
CA LYS A 339 7.95 -17.55 -10.13
C LYS A 339 8.04 -16.83 -11.46
N ALA A 340 8.88 -15.80 -11.56
CA ALA A 340 9.07 -15.05 -12.80
C ALA A 340 9.60 -15.92 -13.94
N ALA A 341 10.48 -16.87 -13.65
CA ALA A 341 10.97 -17.84 -14.63
C ALA A 341 9.85 -18.72 -15.23
N ARG A 342 8.74 -18.88 -14.51
CA ARG A 342 7.53 -19.57 -14.97
C ARG A 342 6.48 -18.64 -15.58
N GLY A 343 6.80 -17.35 -15.74
CA GLY A 343 5.84 -16.33 -16.17
C GLY A 343 4.81 -15.96 -15.09
N GLU A 344 5.06 -16.32 -13.83
CA GLU A 344 4.16 -16.09 -12.70
C GLU A 344 4.66 -14.96 -11.78
N GLY A 345 3.76 -14.40 -10.97
CA GLY A 345 4.10 -13.46 -9.90
C GLY A 345 4.23 -12.01 -10.37
N TRP A 346 4.70 -11.15 -9.45
CA TRP A 346 4.75 -9.70 -9.68
C TRP A 346 6.00 -9.24 -10.44
N LEU A 347 7.08 -10.03 -10.38
CA LEU A 347 8.37 -9.63 -10.92
C LEU A 347 8.37 -9.64 -12.46
N ALA A 348 7.80 -10.67 -13.10
CA ALA A 348 7.76 -10.79 -14.56
C ALA A 348 7.15 -9.56 -15.28
N PRO A 349 5.92 -9.11 -14.95
CA PRO A 349 5.33 -7.95 -15.64
C PRO A 349 6.08 -6.63 -15.34
N GLU A 350 6.71 -6.50 -14.17
CA GLU A 350 7.50 -5.30 -13.83
C GLU A 350 8.83 -5.26 -14.60
N LEU A 351 9.49 -6.41 -14.79
CA LEU A 351 10.69 -6.48 -15.62
C LEU A 351 10.39 -6.14 -17.08
N GLU A 352 9.26 -6.60 -17.61
CA GLU A 352 8.79 -6.23 -18.96
C GLU A 352 8.56 -4.72 -19.06
N ARG A 353 7.83 -4.13 -18.11
CA ARG A 353 7.57 -2.68 -18.03
C ARG A 353 8.85 -1.83 -18.02
N LEU A 354 9.88 -2.31 -17.30
CA LEU A 354 11.17 -1.63 -17.16
C LEU A 354 12.16 -1.96 -18.28
N ASN A 355 11.83 -2.89 -19.17
CA ASN A 355 12.73 -3.47 -20.16
C ASN A 355 14.02 -4.04 -19.52
N TRP A 356 13.86 -4.81 -18.44
CA TRP A 356 14.92 -5.48 -17.68
C TRP A 356 14.86 -7.00 -17.89
N THR A 357 16.00 -7.69 -17.81
CA THR A 357 16.09 -9.14 -18.06
C THR A 357 16.17 -9.95 -16.76
N LEU A 358 15.40 -11.03 -16.66
CA LEU A 358 15.37 -11.90 -15.47
C LEU A 358 16.72 -12.56 -15.15
N GLU A 359 17.50 -12.93 -16.17
CA GLU A 359 18.78 -13.64 -16.04
C GLU A 359 19.79 -12.91 -15.14
N LYS A 360 19.65 -11.59 -15.01
CA LYS A 360 20.58 -10.74 -14.25
C LYS A 360 20.08 -10.41 -12.85
N MET A 361 18.87 -10.83 -12.50
CA MET A 361 18.28 -10.55 -11.19
C MET A 361 18.86 -11.46 -10.12
N ARG A 362 19.24 -10.87 -9.00
CA ARG A 362 19.72 -11.55 -7.80
C ARG A 362 18.78 -11.33 -6.62
N PRO A 363 18.76 -12.24 -5.64
CA PRO A 363 18.06 -11.99 -4.39
C PRO A 363 18.54 -10.69 -3.73
N ASN A 364 17.59 -9.89 -3.25
CA ASN A 364 17.73 -8.55 -2.68
C ASN A 364 17.96 -7.40 -3.68
N ASP A 365 17.98 -7.66 -4.99
CA ASP A 365 17.93 -6.59 -5.98
C ASP A 365 16.65 -5.77 -5.82
N LEU A 366 16.74 -4.46 -6.05
CA LEU A 366 15.65 -3.53 -5.85
C LEU A 366 14.99 -3.23 -7.20
N VAL A 367 13.69 -3.53 -7.31
CA VAL A 367 12.90 -3.24 -8.51
C VAL A 367 11.93 -2.08 -8.22
N PRO A 368 11.95 -0.99 -9.00
CA PRO A 368 11.03 0.14 -8.84
C PRO A 368 9.61 -0.26 -9.24
N THR A 369 8.73 -0.35 -8.24
CA THR A 369 7.34 -0.80 -8.38
C THR A 369 6.33 0.29 -8.02
N GLY A 370 6.79 1.39 -7.41
CA GLY A 370 5.94 2.49 -6.97
C GLY A 370 5.23 2.25 -5.63
N ASP A 371 5.15 0.99 -5.17
CA ASP A 371 4.40 0.61 -3.95
C ASP A 371 5.20 -0.23 -2.94
N GLY A 372 6.50 -0.44 -3.17
CA GLY A 372 7.35 -1.29 -2.33
C GLY A 372 7.71 -0.74 -0.94
N GLU A 373 8.30 -1.58 -0.08
CA GLU A 373 8.63 -1.23 1.31
C GLU A 373 9.89 -0.35 1.44
N ILE A 374 10.68 -0.24 0.37
CA ILE A 374 11.94 0.51 0.33
C ILE A 374 11.74 1.77 -0.51
N LEU A 375 12.22 2.92 -0.06
CA LEU A 375 12.33 4.13 -0.87
C LEU A 375 13.76 4.26 -1.38
N VAL A 376 13.91 4.49 -2.68
CA VAL A 376 15.18 4.78 -3.34
C VAL A 376 15.13 6.18 -3.91
N SER A 377 16.07 7.03 -3.49
CA SER A 377 16.21 8.40 -3.98
C SER A 377 17.61 8.58 -4.59
N PRO A 378 17.80 9.53 -5.53
CA PRO A 378 19.13 9.89 -5.97
C PRO A 378 19.93 10.49 -4.80
N ALA A 379 21.24 10.23 -4.78
CA ALA A 379 22.18 10.85 -3.85
C ALA A 379 23.42 11.37 -4.59
N LYS A 380 23.74 12.65 -4.44
CA LYS A 380 24.97 13.26 -4.98
C LYS A 380 26.23 12.96 -4.14
N TRP A 381 26.07 12.74 -2.83
CA TRP A 381 27.19 12.61 -1.89
C TRP A 381 27.70 11.18 -1.71
N ASP A 382 26.89 10.16 -2.05
CA ASP A 382 27.32 8.76 -2.07
C ASP A 382 27.83 8.41 -3.47
N ARG A 383 29.05 8.85 -3.79
CA ARG A 383 29.70 8.63 -5.09
C ARG A 383 29.87 7.14 -5.43
N ALA A 384 29.88 6.25 -4.43
CA ALA A 384 30.05 4.81 -4.63
C ALA A 384 28.77 4.10 -5.08
N LYS A 385 27.57 4.67 -4.81
CA LYS A 385 26.29 4.02 -5.11
C LYS A 385 25.32 4.84 -5.93
N GLY A 386 25.48 6.17 -5.96
CA GLY A 386 24.59 7.09 -6.67
C GLY A 386 23.15 7.14 -6.14
N VAL A 387 22.73 6.26 -5.23
CA VAL A 387 21.38 6.24 -4.67
C VAL A 387 21.42 6.07 -3.17
N LYS A 388 20.42 6.65 -2.52
CA LYS A 388 20.14 6.43 -1.10
C LYS A 388 18.95 5.50 -0.97
N VAL A 389 19.08 4.51 -0.10
CA VAL A 389 18.09 3.47 0.14
C VAL A 389 17.65 3.54 1.59
N VAL A 390 16.35 3.74 1.83
CA VAL A 390 15.75 3.82 3.16
C VAL A 390 14.44 3.04 3.21
N HIS A 391 14.00 2.61 4.39
CA HIS A 391 12.66 2.01 4.50
C HIS A 391 11.60 3.10 4.29
N ALA A 392 10.69 2.89 3.34
CA ALA A 392 9.76 3.92 2.88
C ALA A 392 8.87 4.47 4.01
N ASP A 393 8.32 3.59 4.85
CA ASP A 393 7.44 4.07 5.93
C ASP A 393 8.20 4.72 7.11
N LEU A 394 9.46 4.32 7.36
CA LEU A 394 10.30 5.03 8.33
C LEU A 394 10.61 6.44 7.80
N ASN A 395 10.98 6.54 6.53
CA ASN A 395 11.16 7.81 5.86
C ASN A 395 9.89 8.68 5.87
N ALA A 396 8.71 8.08 5.66
CA ALA A 396 7.44 8.80 5.72
C ALA A 396 7.20 9.41 7.11
N ALA A 397 7.37 8.63 8.17
CA ALA A 397 7.27 9.11 9.55
C ALA A 397 8.27 10.26 9.84
N GLN A 398 9.50 10.13 9.32
CA GLN A 398 10.52 11.16 9.45
C GLN A 398 10.17 12.45 8.66
N ASN A 399 9.50 12.34 7.50
CA ASN A 399 9.00 13.51 6.77
C ASN A 399 7.91 14.28 7.54
N LEU A 400 7.11 13.60 8.36
CA LEU A 400 6.14 14.30 9.22
C LEU A 400 6.87 15.18 10.24
N GLN A 401 7.94 14.66 10.84
CA GLN A 401 8.80 15.43 11.74
C GLN A 401 9.41 16.63 11.01
N ARG A 402 10.01 16.40 9.83
CA ARG A 402 10.57 17.49 9.02
C ARG A 402 9.55 18.60 8.70
N ARG A 403 8.30 18.23 8.38
CA ARG A 403 7.23 19.20 8.07
C ARG A 403 6.72 19.93 9.30
N PHE A 404 6.63 19.23 10.43
CA PHE A 404 6.22 19.83 11.69
C PHE A 404 7.23 20.90 12.13
N TRP A 405 8.53 20.59 12.11
CA TRP A 405 9.57 21.53 12.52
C TRP A 405 9.87 22.59 11.46
N GLY A 406 9.92 22.22 10.17
CA GLY A 406 10.33 23.12 9.09
C GLY A 406 9.22 23.98 8.47
N GLY A 407 7.98 23.89 8.97
CA GLY A 407 6.86 24.74 8.55
C GLY A 407 6.52 24.68 7.05
N ASP A 408 6.01 25.80 6.52
CA ASP A 408 5.55 25.92 5.13
C ASP A 408 6.68 25.65 4.12
N GLU A 409 7.91 26.07 4.42
CA GLU A 409 9.07 25.90 3.52
C GLU A 409 9.39 24.42 3.28
N ALA A 410 9.41 23.61 4.34
CA ALA A 410 9.66 22.17 4.25
C ALA A 410 8.56 21.41 3.47
N SER A 411 7.38 22.01 3.32
CA SER A 411 6.25 21.44 2.59
C SER A 411 6.10 21.96 1.15
N THR A 412 6.84 23.01 0.76
CA THR A 412 6.66 23.68 -0.53
C THR A 412 7.53 23.04 -1.63
N PHE A 413 7.08 21.89 -2.13
CA PHE A 413 7.65 21.20 -3.30
C PHE A 413 6.61 20.95 -4.40
N ARG A 414 5.35 21.30 -4.17
CA ARG A 414 4.21 21.21 -5.11
C ARG A 414 3.42 22.51 -5.06
N VAL A 415 2.98 23.00 -6.21
CA VAL A 415 2.05 24.14 -6.31
C VAL A 415 1.07 23.92 -7.47
N SER A 416 -0.21 24.19 -7.22
CA SER A 416 -1.24 24.22 -8.26
C SER A 416 -1.38 25.65 -8.76
N CYS A 417 -1.32 25.82 -10.08
CA CYS A 417 -1.33 27.12 -10.74
C CYS A 417 -2.47 27.23 -11.76
N ASP A 418 -2.99 28.44 -11.93
CA ASP A 418 -3.80 28.81 -13.09
C ASP A 418 -2.89 29.24 -14.23
N VAL A 419 -3.19 28.81 -15.45
CA VAL A 419 -2.41 29.15 -16.64
C VAL A 419 -2.99 30.40 -17.29
N VAL A 420 -2.13 31.32 -17.68
CA VAL A 420 -2.47 32.53 -18.43
C VAL A 420 -1.46 32.72 -19.56
N ASP A 421 -1.93 32.80 -20.80
CA ASP A 421 -1.10 33.11 -21.95
C ASP A 421 -1.10 34.63 -22.17
N MET A 422 0.10 35.25 -22.17
CA MET A 422 0.29 36.69 -22.39
C MET A 422 1.58 36.91 -23.18
N ASP A 423 1.57 37.86 -24.11
CA ASP A 423 2.76 38.27 -24.88
C ASP A 423 3.48 37.09 -25.58
N GLY A 424 2.72 36.10 -26.06
CA GLY A 424 3.26 34.90 -26.71
C GLY A 424 3.96 33.91 -25.75
N LYS A 425 3.87 34.14 -24.43
CA LYS A 425 4.44 33.27 -23.40
C LYS A 425 3.36 32.74 -22.45
N ARG A 426 3.62 31.55 -21.90
CA ARG A 426 2.72 30.88 -20.97
C ARG A 426 3.15 31.15 -19.53
N TYR A 427 2.27 31.74 -18.75
CA TYR A 427 2.48 32.01 -17.33
C TYR A 427 1.64 31.07 -16.46
N ALA A 428 2.18 30.67 -15.33
CA ALA A 428 1.48 29.87 -14.31
C ALA A 428 1.44 30.65 -12.99
N VAL A 429 0.23 30.98 -12.53
CA VAL A 429 -0.01 31.82 -11.35
C VAL A 429 -0.44 30.95 -10.17
N PRO A 430 0.27 30.94 -9.03
CA PRO A 430 -0.11 30.16 -7.86
C PRO A 430 -1.52 30.48 -7.34
N LYS A 431 -2.24 29.43 -6.92
CA LYS A 431 -3.58 29.55 -6.32
C LYS A 431 -3.53 29.83 -4.82
N THR A 432 -2.57 29.25 -4.11
CA THR A 432 -2.53 29.20 -2.65
C THR A 432 -1.70 30.32 -2.02
N ASP A 433 -2.25 30.94 -0.98
CA ASP A 433 -1.58 32.03 -0.26
C ASP A 433 -0.35 31.57 0.53
N SER A 434 -0.31 30.30 0.96
CA SER A 434 0.87 29.71 1.62
C SER A 434 2.11 29.73 0.73
N PHE A 435 1.95 29.62 -0.58
CA PHE A 435 3.07 29.70 -1.51
C PHE A 435 3.70 31.10 -1.50
N PHE A 436 2.87 32.16 -1.51
CA PHE A 436 3.35 33.54 -1.49
C PHE A 436 4.01 33.93 -0.16
N LYS A 437 3.69 33.25 0.95
CA LYS A 437 4.40 33.44 2.23
C LYS A 437 5.86 33.01 2.15
N VAL A 438 6.16 31.96 1.37
CA VAL A 438 7.51 31.41 1.23
C VAL A 438 8.28 32.08 0.09
N PHE A 439 7.65 32.30 -1.07
CA PHE A 439 8.31 32.77 -2.30
C PHE A 439 8.10 34.25 -2.62
N GLY A 440 7.34 34.98 -1.80
CA GLY A 440 6.89 36.34 -2.10
C GLY A 440 5.92 36.37 -3.27
N ILE A 441 5.53 37.58 -3.72
CA ILE A 441 4.65 37.76 -4.87
C ILE A 441 5.42 37.51 -6.17
N GLY A 442 4.84 36.78 -7.10
CA GLY A 442 5.43 36.51 -8.42
C GLY A 442 4.58 35.56 -9.25
N VAL A 443 5.11 35.15 -10.41
CA VAL A 443 4.49 34.18 -11.32
C VAL A 443 5.53 33.23 -11.89
N PHE A 444 5.09 32.07 -12.36
CA PHE A 444 5.95 31.16 -13.13
C PHE A 444 5.89 31.52 -14.62
N GLU A 445 7.04 31.63 -15.27
CA GLU A 445 7.17 31.80 -16.72
C GLU A 445 7.65 30.48 -17.33
N SER A 446 7.00 30.03 -18.41
CA SER A 446 7.47 28.88 -19.19
C SER A 446 8.82 29.18 -19.83
N THR A 447 9.75 28.24 -19.78
CA THR A 447 11.01 28.33 -20.52
C THR A 447 10.88 27.77 -21.93
N ASP A 448 11.96 27.84 -22.72
CA ASP A 448 12.01 27.23 -24.06
C ASP A 448 11.87 25.69 -24.02
N GLU A 449 12.20 25.07 -22.87
CA GLU A 449 11.99 23.65 -22.62
C GLU A 449 10.54 23.38 -22.19
N GLU A 450 9.87 22.48 -22.92
CA GLU A 450 8.47 22.12 -22.65
C GLU A 450 8.29 21.57 -21.22
N GLY A 451 7.33 22.15 -20.49
CA GLY A 451 6.99 21.70 -19.15
C GLY A 451 7.96 22.14 -18.05
N VAL A 452 8.91 23.03 -18.37
CA VAL A 452 9.84 23.62 -17.42
C VAL A 452 9.46 25.09 -17.16
N TYR A 453 9.44 25.48 -15.88
CA TYR A 453 9.02 26.79 -15.44
C TYR A 453 10.06 27.45 -14.54
N ARG A 454 10.18 28.78 -14.66
CA ARG A 454 11.03 29.62 -13.81
C ARG A 454 10.16 30.56 -12.98
N TRP A 455 10.45 30.68 -11.69
CA TRP A 455 9.81 31.67 -10.84
C TRP A 455 10.34 33.08 -11.16
N VAL A 456 9.44 34.01 -11.44
CA VAL A 456 9.74 35.42 -11.70
C VAL A 456 9.17 36.25 -10.55
N PRO A 457 10.02 36.68 -9.58
CA PRO A 457 9.56 37.46 -8.44
C PRO A 457 9.11 38.86 -8.87
N GLY A 458 8.16 39.43 -8.12
CA GLY A 458 7.66 40.80 -8.29
C GLY A 458 6.66 41.01 -9.43
N ARG A 459 6.58 40.10 -10.41
CA ARG A 459 5.63 40.21 -11.53
C ARG A 459 4.21 39.83 -11.08
N LYS A 460 3.26 40.74 -11.31
CA LYS A 460 1.82 40.54 -11.02
C LYS A 460 1.06 40.42 -12.33
N ILE A 461 0.20 39.41 -12.43
CA ILE A 461 -0.75 39.26 -13.53
C ILE A 461 -2.15 39.45 -12.94
N GLU A 462 -2.93 40.37 -13.50
CA GLU A 462 -4.30 40.64 -13.02
C GLU A 462 -5.19 39.40 -13.22
N LYS A 463 -5.72 38.87 -12.12
CA LYS A 463 -6.65 37.75 -12.12
C LYS A 463 -8.06 38.23 -12.53
N LYS A 464 -8.30 38.55 -13.79
CA LYS A 464 -9.69 38.73 -14.26
C LYS A 464 -10.40 37.36 -14.29
N GLY A 465 -11.26 37.10 -13.30
CA GLY A 465 -12.24 36.01 -13.33
C GLY A 465 -11.97 34.75 -12.49
N LEU A 466 -10.92 34.71 -11.65
CA LEU A 466 -10.60 33.51 -10.84
C LEU A 466 -11.13 33.63 -9.40
N ARG A 467 -12.19 32.89 -9.08
CA ARG A 467 -12.79 32.83 -7.73
C ARG A 467 -11.77 32.32 -6.69
N ARG A 468 -11.42 33.16 -5.71
CA ARG A 468 -10.77 32.76 -4.45
C ARG A 468 -11.84 32.23 -3.49
N GLY A 469 -12.17 30.95 -3.60
CA GLY A 469 -13.04 30.26 -2.64
C GLY A 469 -12.21 29.66 -1.50
N LYS A 470 -12.50 30.05 -0.26
CA LYS A 470 -12.06 29.34 0.95
C LYS A 470 -13.05 28.19 1.13
N LEU A 471 -12.63 26.94 0.90
CA LEU A 471 -13.58 25.83 0.71
C LEU A 471 -13.60 24.85 1.89
N SER A 472 -14.81 24.35 2.14
CA SER A 472 -15.14 23.36 3.15
C SER A 472 -14.83 21.94 2.64
N GLY A 473 -14.98 20.92 3.50
CA GLY A 473 -14.51 19.56 3.23
C GLY A 473 -15.30 18.75 2.19
N GLU A 474 -16.53 19.16 1.85
CA GLU A 474 -17.38 18.49 0.83
C GLU A 474 -17.14 19.06 -0.58
N ASP A 475 -16.65 20.31 -0.67
CA ASP A 475 -16.34 20.99 -1.93
C ASP A 475 -15.03 20.52 -2.58
N ALA A 476 -14.27 19.61 -1.96
CA ALA A 476 -12.93 19.25 -2.43
C ALA A 476 -12.94 18.28 -3.62
N ASP A 477 -13.89 17.33 -3.64
CA ASP A 477 -13.96 16.28 -4.66
C ASP A 477 -14.54 16.84 -5.99
N GLU A 478 -15.57 17.69 -5.92
CA GLU A 478 -16.08 18.42 -7.10
C GLU A 478 -15.01 19.35 -7.70
N ASN A 479 -14.16 19.91 -6.86
CA ASN A 479 -13.09 20.80 -7.30
C ASN A 479 -11.90 20.03 -7.89
N GLU A 480 -11.64 18.80 -7.47
CA GLU A 480 -10.62 17.93 -8.11
C GLU A 480 -11.02 17.59 -9.55
N TRP A 481 -12.29 17.26 -9.80
CA TRP A 481 -12.81 17.00 -11.14
C TRP A 481 -12.79 18.26 -12.02
N LEU A 482 -13.15 19.41 -11.45
CA LEU A 482 -13.03 20.71 -12.13
C LEU A 482 -11.56 21.06 -12.41
N GLU A 483 -10.64 20.76 -11.50
CA GLU A 483 -9.20 20.98 -11.69
C GLU A 483 -8.63 20.07 -12.78
N GLU A 484 -8.95 18.78 -12.78
CA GLU A 484 -8.55 17.84 -13.84
C GLU A 484 -9.10 18.24 -15.20
N ALA A 485 -10.38 18.62 -15.27
CA ALA A 485 -10.97 19.15 -16.51
C ALA A 485 -10.26 20.43 -16.99
N ARG A 486 -9.84 21.29 -16.05
CA ARG A 486 -9.08 22.50 -16.37
C ARG A 486 -7.62 22.20 -16.75
N GLU A 487 -6.98 21.19 -16.17
CA GLU A 487 -5.66 20.71 -16.57
C GLU A 487 -5.71 20.11 -17.98
N LEU A 488 -6.73 19.31 -18.30
CA LEU A 488 -6.98 18.77 -19.65
C LEU A 488 -7.22 19.89 -20.67
N GLN A 489 -7.90 20.96 -20.28
CA GLN A 489 -8.08 22.17 -21.10
C GLN A 489 -6.84 23.08 -21.12
N GLY A 490 -5.75 22.72 -20.43
CA GLY A 490 -4.53 23.52 -20.32
C GLY A 490 -4.65 24.81 -19.50
N LYS A 491 -5.79 25.03 -18.82
CA LYS A 491 -6.10 26.21 -18.01
C LYS A 491 -5.55 26.14 -16.58
N ALA A 492 -5.08 24.97 -16.16
CA ALA A 492 -4.42 24.75 -14.89
C ALA A 492 -3.18 23.88 -15.09
N VAL A 493 -2.21 24.01 -14.19
CA VAL A 493 -1.01 23.16 -14.18
C VAL A 493 -0.51 22.95 -12.75
N THR A 494 -0.20 21.71 -12.42
CA THR A 494 0.50 21.37 -11.18
C THR A 494 2.00 21.28 -11.42
N LEU A 495 2.77 22.10 -10.70
CA LEU A 495 4.22 22.16 -10.76
C LEU A 495 4.86 21.51 -9.53
N PHE A 496 5.97 20.81 -9.75
CA PHE A 496 6.79 20.17 -8.73
C PHE A 496 8.23 20.67 -8.82
N ARG A 497 8.92 20.73 -7.68
CA ARG A 497 10.36 20.95 -7.62
C ARG A 497 11.05 19.92 -6.74
N ASP A 498 12.35 19.77 -6.94
CA ASP A 498 13.22 19.03 -6.04
C ASP A 498 13.99 20.00 -5.13
N PRO A 499 13.63 20.10 -3.84
CA PRO A 499 14.35 20.95 -2.88
C PRO A 499 15.84 20.61 -2.72
N SER A 500 16.25 19.39 -3.04
CA SER A 500 17.64 18.95 -2.95
C SER A 500 18.50 19.36 -4.17
N GLY A 501 17.86 19.83 -5.24
CA GLY A 501 18.53 20.21 -6.49
C GLY A 501 19.18 19.04 -7.24
N GLN A 502 18.78 17.80 -6.97
CA GLN A 502 19.30 16.60 -7.63
C GLN A 502 18.58 16.29 -8.94
N ILE A 503 17.28 16.59 -9.03
CA ILE A 503 16.48 16.51 -10.24
C ILE A 503 16.45 17.88 -10.89
N TYR A 504 16.97 17.96 -12.11
CA TYR A 504 16.87 19.12 -12.99
C TYR A 504 17.27 20.46 -12.34
N GLY A 505 18.26 20.42 -11.43
CA GLY A 505 18.77 21.59 -10.71
C GLY A 505 17.75 22.26 -9.77
N GLY A 506 16.68 21.57 -9.39
CA GLY A 506 15.63 22.11 -8.52
C GLY A 506 14.66 23.08 -9.21
N ARG A 507 14.67 23.12 -10.56
CA ARG A 507 13.67 23.87 -11.34
C ARG A 507 12.26 23.32 -11.14
N TRP A 508 11.27 24.15 -11.44
CA TRP A 508 9.86 23.76 -11.40
C TRP A 508 9.48 23.06 -12.69
N LEU A 509 8.91 21.86 -12.57
CA LEU A 509 8.55 20.98 -13.67
C LEU A 509 7.08 20.61 -13.56
N THR A 510 6.42 20.35 -14.69
CA THR A 510 5.10 19.73 -14.69
C THR A 510 5.14 18.34 -14.04
N ALA A 511 4.03 17.90 -13.45
CA ALA A 511 3.95 16.62 -12.74
C ALA A 511 4.47 15.42 -13.57
N LYS A 512 4.05 15.31 -14.84
CA LYS A 512 4.45 14.24 -15.75
C LYS A 512 5.97 14.23 -15.97
N LEU A 513 6.55 15.39 -16.26
CA LEU A 513 7.97 15.53 -16.52
C LEU A 513 8.80 15.25 -15.25
N PHE A 514 8.37 15.79 -14.11
CA PHE A 514 9.04 15.61 -12.82
C PHE A 514 9.14 14.13 -12.44
N TRP A 515 8.01 13.42 -12.35
CA TRP A 515 8.01 12.02 -11.92
C TRP A 515 8.65 11.10 -12.97
N GLY A 516 8.53 11.41 -14.25
CA GLY A 516 9.24 10.69 -15.32
C GLY A 516 10.76 10.83 -15.24
N TRP A 517 11.29 11.98 -14.80
CA TRP A 517 12.73 12.12 -14.52
C TRP A 517 13.15 11.34 -13.28
N VAL A 518 12.38 11.39 -12.20
CA VAL A 518 12.66 10.65 -10.96
C VAL A 518 12.73 9.15 -11.23
N GLU A 519 11.73 8.59 -11.92
CA GLU A 519 11.69 7.16 -12.22
C GLU A 519 12.85 6.74 -13.14
N ARG A 520 13.10 7.47 -14.23
CA ARG A 520 14.23 7.17 -15.13
C ARG A 520 15.57 7.20 -14.41
N LEU A 521 15.80 8.21 -13.59
CA LEU A 521 17.08 8.35 -12.88
C LEU A 521 17.29 7.23 -11.85
N VAL A 522 16.25 6.90 -11.07
CA VAL A 522 16.33 5.81 -10.09
C VAL A 522 16.48 4.45 -10.78
N ALA A 523 15.69 4.19 -11.82
CA ALA A 523 15.78 2.94 -12.58
C ALA A 523 17.15 2.77 -13.23
N ALA A 524 17.70 3.81 -13.87
CA ALA A 524 19.03 3.77 -14.46
C ALA A 524 20.11 3.41 -13.41
N ARG A 525 20.12 4.11 -12.28
CA ARG A 525 21.12 3.86 -11.21
C ARG A 525 20.99 2.49 -10.56
N LEU A 526 19.76 1.95 -10.44
CA LEU A 526 19.55 0.60 -9.94
C LEU A 526 20.00 -0.46 -10.95
N ARG A 527 19.76 -0.23 -12.24
CA ARG A 527 20.20 -1.12 -13.32
C ARG A 527 21.72 -1.22 -13.36
N ASP A 528 22.42 -0.09 -13.34
CA ASP A 528 23.89 -0.06 -13.37
C ASP A 528 24.49 -0.83 -12.18
N ARG A 529 23.87 -0.69 -10.99
CA ARG A 529 24.29 -1.41 -9.79
C ARG A 529 24.04 -2.92 -9.83
N SER A 530 22.92 -3.37 -10.41
CA SER A 530 22.66 -4.80 -10.58
C SER A 530 23.65 -5.47 -11.55
N TRP A 531 24.35 -4.67 -12.35
CA TRP A 531 25.27 -5.12 -13.39
C TRP A 531 26.75 -5.08 -12.98
N GLU A 532 27.14 -4.26 -11.99
CA GLU A 532 28.48 -4.29 -11.41
C GLU A 532 28.61 -5.42 -10.36
N PRO A 533 29.50 -6.42 -10.56
CA PRO A 533 29.72 -7.45 -9.56
C PRO A 533 30.28 -6.85 -8.27
N GLU A 534 29.78 -7.30 -7.12
CA GLU A 534 30.30 -7.00 -5.77
C GLU A 534 31.79 -7.38 -5.67
N ALA A 535 32.69 -6.45 -6.02
CA ALA A 535 34.12 -6.56 -5.76
C ALA A 535 34.54 -5.89 -4.43
N ALA A 536 33.61 -5.46 -3.58
CA ALA A 536 33.95 -4.53 -2.48
C ALA A 536 33.35 -4.84 -1.09
N VAL A 537 32.90 -6.07 -0.82
CA VAL A 537 32.33 -6.44 0.50
C VAL A 537 33.19 -7.44 1.30
N SER A 538 34.30 -7.96 0.76
CA SER A 538 35.12 -8.94 1.50
C SER A 538 36.24 -8.36 2.40
N GLU A 539 36.44 -7.04 2.49
CA GLU A 539 37.59 -6.48 3.25
C GLU A 539 37.24 -5.69 4.53
N ARG A 540 35.99 -5.73 5.03
CA ARG A 540 35.66 -5.15 6.34
C ARG A 540 35.00 -6.16 7.28
N GLY A 541 35.66 -7.30 7.41
CA GLY A 541 35.35 -8.36 8.37
C GLY A 541 36.61 -8.99 8.92
N LYS A 542 37.45 -8.19 9.58
CA LYS A 542 38.36 -8.62 10.66
C LYS A 542 38.32 -7.57 11.75
#